data_AF-A0A351L253-F1
#
_entry.id   AF-A0A351L253-F1
#
_cell.length_a   1.000
_cell.length_b   1.000
_cell.length_c   1.000
_cell.angle_alpha   90.00
_cell.angle_beta   90.00
_cell.angle_gamma   90.00
#
_symmetry.space_group_name_H-M   'P 1'
#
loop_
_entity.id
_entity.type
_entity.pdbx_description
1 polymer ?
#
loop_
_entity_poly.entity_id
_entity_poly.type
_entity_poly.pdbx_seq_one_letter_code
_entity_poly.pdbx_strand_id
1 'polypeptide(L)'
;MDIQISLPDQIGTYVEEQLTAGGYSSVSEYFLHLVRQDQKRRAQEKLETLLLEGLNSENSREVTPEFWQQLRDSVLSGHSPKASEFPET
;
A
#
# COMPACT_ATOMS: atom_id res chain seq x y z
N MET A 1 23.56 -0.72 -6.35
CA MET A 1 23.61 -2.10 -5.82
C MET A 1 23.50 -3.02 -7.03
N ASP A 2 24.39 -4.00 -7.13
CA ASP A 2 24.36 -5.00 -8.19
C ASP A 2 23.82 -6.32 -7.63
N ILE A 3 23.01 -7.04 -8.40
CA ILE A 3 22.35 -8.28 -7.96
C ILE A 3 22.65 -9.35 -9.02
N GLN A 4 23.39 -10.39 -8.63
CA GLN A 4 23.63 -11.56 -9.46
C GLN A 4 22.65 -12.68 -9.08
N ILE A 5 21.97 -13.23 -10.08
CA ILE A 5 20.95 -14.25 -9.90
C ILE A 5 21.25 -15.36 -10.90
N SER A 6 21.38 -16.60 -10.42
CA SER A 6 21.49 -17.77 -11.30
C SER A 6 20.10 -18.32 -11.56
N LEU A 7 19.71 -18.37 -12.83
CA LEU A 7 18.41 -18.88 -13.26
C LEU A 7 18.59 -20.26 -13.93
N PRO A 8 17.71 -21.24 -13.66
CA PRO A 8 17.63 -22.47 -14.46
C PRO A 8 17.26 -22.15 -15.91
N ASP A 9 17.73 -22.98 -16.85
CA ASP A 9 17.53 -22.76 -18.30
C ASP A 9 16.07 -22.47 -18.67
N GLN A 10 15.12 -23.23 -18.10
CA GLN A 10 13.68 -23.04 -18.35
C GLN A 10 13.19 -21.63 -17.98
N ILE A 11 13.70 -21.07 -16.88
CA ILE A 11 13.36 -19.72 -16.43
C ILE A 11 14.05 -18.68 -17.31
N GLY A 12 15.29 -18.95 -17.74
CA GLY A 12 16.02 -18.11 -18.68
C GLY A 12 15.24 -17.93 -20.00
N THR A 13 14.83 -19.03 -20.62
CA THR A 13 14.03 -19.00 -21.86
C THR A 13 12.73 -18.23 -21.69
N TYR A 14 12.01 -18.45 -20.57
CA TYR A 14 10.80 -17.69 -20.29
C TYR A 14 11.07 -16.18 -20.21
N VAL A 15 12.15 -15.76 -19.54
CA VAL A 15 12.51 -14.34 -19.43
C VAL A 15 12.85 -13.74 -20.80
N GLU A 16 13.55 -14.47 -21.68
CA GLU A 16 13.84 -14.05 -23.06
C GLU A 16 12.58 -13.85 -23.91
N GLU A 17 11.58 -14.72 -23.76
CA GLU A 17 10.27 -14.55 -24.39
C GLU A 17 9.57 -13.29 -23.87
N GLN A 18 9.60 -13.04 -22.56
CA GLN A 18 9.01 -11.83 -21.97
C GLN A 18 9.72 -10.54 -22.39
N LEU A 19 11.05 -10.58 -22.57
CA LEU A 19 11.83 -9.47 -23.12
C LEU A 19 11.32 -9.09 -24.51
N THR A 20 11.16 -10.09 -25.38
CA THR A 20 10.70 -9.90 -26.76
C THR A 20 9.25 -9.42 -26.81
N ALA A 21 8.36 -10.06 -26.05
CA ALA A 21 6.93 -9.73 -26.03
C ALA A 21 6.64 -8.37 -25.36
N GLY A 22 7.37 -8.04 -24.30
CA GLY A 22 7.20 -6.80 -23.54
C GLY A 22 8.03 -5.62 -24.03
N GLY A 23 8.91 -5.82 -25.04
CA GLY A 23 9.77 -4.78 -25.59
C GLY A 23 10.86 -4.29 -24.63
N TYR A 24 11.29 -5.13 -23.70
CA TYR A 24 12.35 -4.78 -22.76
C TYR A 24 13.72 -4.93 -23.41
N SER A 25 14.64 -4.01 -23.09
CA SER A 25 15.99 -3.98 -23.65
C SER A 25 17.00 -4.83 -22.87
N SER A 26 16.65 -5.25 -21.65
CA SER A 26 17.51 -6.09 -20.81
C SER A 26 16.75 -6.85 -19.71
N VAL A 27 17.33 -7.97 -19.25
CA VAL A 27 16.81 -8.73 -18.10
C VAL A 27 16.66 -7.84 -16.86
N SER A 28 17.62 -6.94 -16.62
CA SER A 28 17.57 -6.01 -15.50
C SER A 28 16.38 -5.07 -15.57
N GLU A 29 16.03 -4.58 -16.77
CA GLU A 29 14.85 -3.74 -16.98
C GLU A 29 13.56 -4.52 -16.70
N TYR A 30 13.44 -5.74 -17.21
CA TYR A 30 12.31 -6.62 -16.94
C TYR A 30 12.18 -6.89 -15.43
N PHE A 31 13.29 -7.19 -14.75
CA PHE A 31 13.31 -7.42 -13.31
C PHE A 31 12.88 -6.18 -12.51
N LEU A 32 13.36 -4.99 -12.87
CA LEU A 32 12.93 -3.73 -12.25
C LEU A 32 11.43 -3.50 -12.43
N HIS A 33 10.90 -3.81 -13.61
CA HIS A 33 9.47 -3.75 -13.86
C HIS A 33 8.69 -4.70 -12.95
N LEU A 34 9.13 -5.96 -12.81
CA LEU A 34 8.51 -6.92 -11.88
C LEU A 34 8.54 -6.44 -10.43
N VAL A 35 9.66 -5.86 -9.96
CA VAL A 35 9.75 -5.30 -8.60
C VAL A 35 8.75 -4.16 -8.39
N ARG A 36 8.58 -3.27 -9.38
CA ARG A 36 7.58 -2.20 -9.31
C ARG A 36 6.15 -2.74 -9.27
N GLN A 37 5.87 -3.80 -10.03
CA GLN A 37 4.57 -4.47 -9.98
C GLN A 37 4.32 -5.11 -8.61
N ASP A 38 5.33 -5.77 -8.02
CA ASP A 38 5.24 -6.36 -6.69
C ASP A 38 4.99 -5.29 -5.61
N GLN A 39 5.69 -4.15 -5.69
CA GLN A 39 5.46 -3.01 -4.79
C GLN A 39 4.03 -2.49 -4.90
N LYS A 40 3.51 -2.33 -6.12
CA LYS A 40 2.13 -1.89 -6.35
C LYS A 40 1.12 -2.89 -5.77
N ARG A 41 1.32 -4.19 -6.00
CA ARG A 41 0.47 -5.26 -5.48
C ARG A 41 0.45 -5.25 -3.95
N ARG A 42 1.61 -5.17 -3.30
CA ARG A 42 1.69 -5.11 -1.83
C ARG A 42 1.04 -3.85 -1.25
N ALA A 43 1.18 -2.70 -1.94
CA ALA A 43 0.52 -1.47 -1.54
C ALA A 43 -1.01 -1.60 -1.61
N GLN A 44 -1.52 -2.24 -2.67
CA GLN A 44 -2.93 -2.55 -2.83
C GLN A 44 -3.44 -3.49 -1.73
N GLU A 45 -2.76 -4.60 -1.49
CA GLU A 45 -3.11 -5.57 -0.43
C GLU A 45 -3.15 -4.92 0.95
N LYS A 46 -2.19 -4.02 1.24
CA LYS A 46 -2.17 -3.25 2.48
C LYS A 46 -3.37 -2.31 2.58
N LEU A 47 -3.71 -1.61 1.49
CA LEU A 47 -4.88 -0.72 1.46
C LEU A 47 -6.17 -1.51 1.71
N GLU A 48 -6.36 -2.64 1.03
CA GLU A 48 -7.52 -3.51 1.21
C GLU A 48 -7.64 -4.02 2.65
N THR A 49 -6.52 -4.41 3.26
CA THR A 49 -6.48 -4.81 4.67
C THR A 49 -6.95 -3.69 5.59
N LEU A 50 -6.46 -2.46 5.40
CA LEU A 50 -6.85 -1.30 6.21
C LEU A 50 -8.32 -0.92 6.01
N LEU A 51 -8.83 -1.04 4.79
CA LEU A 51 -10.25 -0.79 4.49
C LEU A 51 -11.13 -1.83 5.19
N LEU A 52 -10.76 -3.10 5.16
CA LEU A 52 -11.47 -4.16 5.89
C LEU A 52 -11.42 -3.95 7.40
N GLU A 53 -10.29 -3.51 7.94
CA GLU A 53 -10.17 -3.14 9.36
C GLU A 53 -11.13 -1.99 9.72
N GLY A 54 -11.16 -0.93 8.90
CA GLY A 54 -12.08 0.19 9.11
C GLY A 54 -13.55 -0.20 9.00
N LEU A 55 -13.91 -1.03 8.01
CA LEU A 55 -15.29 -1.51 7.80
C LEU A 55 -15.76 -2.44 8.93
N ASN A 56 -14.87 -3.27 9.46
CA ASN A 56 -15.19 -4.16 10.59
C ASN A 56 -15.00 -3.48 11.95
N SER A 57 -14.60 -2.21 11.99
CA SER A 57 -14.43 -1.49 13.24
C SER A 57 -15.80 -1.22 13.88
N GLU A 58 -15.95 -1.60 15.14
CA GLU A 58 -17.20 -1.40 15.91
C GLU A 58 -17.47 0.08 16.23
N ASN A 59 -16.51 0.97 15.92
CA ASN A 59 -16.53 2.40 16.23
C ASN A 59 -16.94 3.29 15.05
N SER A 60 -17.71 2.77 14.08
CA SER A 60 -18.24 3.60 12.99
C SER A 60 -19.14 4.72 13.55
N ARG A 61 -18.67 5.97 13.50
CA ARG A 61 -19.40 7.15 13.98
C ARG A 61 -19.77 8.05 12.81
N GLU A 62 -20.90 8.73 12.91
CA GLU A 62 -21.26 9.76 11.95
C GLU A 62 -20.28 10.94 12.04
N VAL A 63 -19.78 11.37 10.90
CA VAL A 63 -18.82 12.46 10.80
C VAL A 63 -19.60 13.77 10.63
N THR A 64 -19.80 14.51 11.72
CA THR A 64 -20.51 15.80 11.71
C THR A 64 -19.56 17.00 11.57
N PRO A 65 -20.07 18.20 11.21
CA PRO A 65 -19.27 19.43 11.21
C PRO A 65 -18.62 19.75 12.56
N GLU A 66 -19.31 19.48 13.67
CA GLU A 66 -18.84 19.71 15.03
C GLU A 66 -17.67 18.76 15.37
N PHE A 67 -17.76 17.51 14.92
CA PHE A 67 -16.67 16.54 15.03
C PHE A 67 -15.40 17.05 14.33
N TRP A 68 -15.52 17.60 13.12
CA TRP A 68 -14.38 18.18 12.40
C TRP A 68 -13.77 19.40 13.10
N GLN A 69 -14.60 20.20 13.78
CA GLN A 69 -14.13 21.35 14.53
C GLN A 69 -13.33 20.91 15.76
N GLN A 70 -13.87 20.00 16.57
CA GLN A 70 -13.19 19.42 17.73
C GLN A 70 -11.89 18.70 17.35
N LEU A 71 -11.90 17.93 16.25
CA LEU A 71 -10.71 17.25 15.75
C LEU A 71 -9.58 18.24 15.41
N ARG A 72 -9.90 19.33 14.70
CA ARG A 72 -8.90 20.36 14.36
C ARG A 72 -8.35 21.05 15.61
N ASP A 73 -9.21 21.40 16.56
CA ASP A 73 -8.80 22.04 17.81
C ASP A 73 -7.87 21.13 18.64
N SER A 74 -8.11 19.82 18.63
CA SER A 74 -7.25 18.83 19.31
C SER A 74 -5.85 18.72 18.69
N VAL A 75 -5.76 18.65 17.35
CA VAL A 75 -4.47 18.58 16.65
C VAL A 75 -3.66 19.87 16.85
N LEU A 76 -4.33 21.03 16.83
CA LEU A 76 -3.70 22.34 17.02
C LEU A 76 -3.23 22.57 18.47
N SER A 77 -3.93 21.99 19.45
CA SER A 77 -3.55 22.06 20.87
C SER A 77 -2.53 21.00 21.30
N GLY A 78 -2.02 20.19 20.36
CA GLY A 78 -1.00 19.18 20.61
C GLY A 78 -1.47 17.98 21.44
N HIS A 79 -2.77 17.88 21.72
CA HIS A 79 -3.38 16.73 22.38
C HIS A 79 -3.94 15.80 21.31
N SER A 80 -3.30 14.63 21.13
CA SER A 80 -3.90 13.58 20.32
C SER A 80 -5.22 13.16 20.96
N PRO A 81 -6.35 13.37 20.30
CA PRO A 81 -7.64 13.02 20.88
C PRO A 81 -7.69 11.50 21.07
N LYS A 82 -7.84 11.03 22.32
CA LYS A 82 -8.12 9.62 22.58
C LYS A 82 -9.58 9.34 22.22
N ALA A 83 -9.83 8.26 21.49
CA ALA A 83 -11.17 7.83 21.12
C ALA A 83 -12.13 7.65 22.32
N SER A 84 -11.59 7.53 23.53
CA SER A 84 -12.30 7.38 24.80
C SER A 84 -12.65 8.68 25.55
N GLU A 85 -12.24 9.86 25.07
CA GLU A 85 -12.47 11.16 25.75
C GLU A 85 -13.62 11.99 25.15
N PHE A 86 -14.33 11.45 24.17
CA PHE A 86 -15.44 12.16 23.53
C PHE A 86 -16.77 11.78 24.18
N PRO A 87 -17.62 12.77 24.55
CA PRO A 87 -18.90 12.50 25.18
C PRO A 87 -19.77 11.65 24.24
N GLU A 88 -20.23 10.51 24.74
CA GLU A 88 -21.29 9.73 24.12
C GLU A 88 -22.58 10.56 24.13
N THR A 89 -23.26 10.62 22.99
CA THR A 89 -24.69 10.96 22.93
C THR A 89 -25.49 9.68 22.90
#